data_AF-A0A832TC42-F1
#
_entry.id   AF-A0A832TC42-F1
#
_cell.length_a   1.000
_cell.length_b   1.000
_cell.length_c   1.000
_cell.angle_alpha   90.00
_cell.angle_beta   90.00
_cell.angle_gamma   90.00
#
_symmetry.space_group_name_H-M   'P 1'
#
loop_
_entity.id
_entity.type
_entity.pdbx_description
1 polymer ?
#
loop_
_entity_poly.entity_id
_entity_poly.type
_entity_poly.pdbx_seq_one_letter_code
_entity_poly.pdbx_strand_id
1 'polypeptide(L)'
;MVSELWYEILRTAEIPRDGTIIEFAPGFKSKVGRSLADYDFIGDYHLIEPNPKALEHSLAEYKRILPRATVYGHRKCLHELRIGKDIPRYADALLANHALDDMVLAMGTPREEVEEFFSKDSGSERVMRTRELWGAMVQADLERYASKTIKQIVSFLTRSCPQLTILSHYEGKTLTKNSIKAPNQIGSYVAQELQGILHARPEGLQRSMLERAGYGMDWVILDIRIKRTWEEDVRLARRVGPKNGRDAMILASSHFST
;
A
#
# COMPACT_ATOMS: atom_id res chain seq x y z
N MET A 1 -1.21 12.61 -12.18
CA MET A 1 -2.44 11.87 -11.80
C MET A 1 -2.20 10.89 -10.64
N VAL A 2 -1.60 9.69 -10.79
CA VAL A 2 -1.36 8.80 -9.62
C VAL A 2 -0.25 9.31 -8.67
N SER A 3 0.88 9.77 -9.21
CA SER A 3 1.97 10.30 -8.38
C SER A 3 1.57 11.58 -7.61
N GLU A 4 0.77 12.45 -8.21
CA GLU A 4 0.19 13.62 -7.51
C GLU A 4 -0.69 13.19 -6.33
N LEU A 5 -1.53 12.18 -6.53
CA LEU A 5 -2.37 11.64 -5.45
C LEU A 5 -1.52 11.05 -4.31
N TRP A 6 -0.49 10.27 -4.65
CA TRP A 6 0.47 9.77 -3.65
C TRP A 6 1.15 10.90 -2.90
N TYR A 7 1.57 11.96 -3.59
CA TYR A 7 2.17 13.13 -2.96
C TYR A 7 1.20 13.77 -1.95
N GLU A 8 -0.06 14.01 -2.35
CA GLU A 8 -1.06 14.59 -1.46
C GLU A 8 -1.37 13.70 -0.23
N ILE A 9 -1.46 12.39 -0.43
CA ILE A 9 -1.68 11.44 0.68
C ILE A 9 -0.48 11.45 1.64
N LEU A 10 0.75 11.36 1.13
CA LEU A 10 1.97 11.36 1.94
C LEU A 10 2.14 12.69 2.70
N ARG A 11 1.86 13.81 2.03
CA ARG A 11 1.89 15.15 2.62
C ARG A 11 0.85 15.29 3.73
N THR A 12 -0.37 14.83 3.50
CA THR A 12 -1.46 14.88 4.49
C THR A 12 -1.19 13.96 5.69
N ALA A 13 -0.53 12.83 5.46
CA ALA A 13 -0.12 11.93 6.52
C ALA A 13 1.14 12.41 7.27
N GLU A 14 1.73 13.55 6.91
CA GLU A 14 2.89 14.12 7.60
C GLU A 14 4.00 13.09 7.86
N ILE A 15 4.37 12.34 6.82
CA ILE A 15 5.46 11.37 6.92
C ILE A 15 6.78 12.11 7.20
N PRO A 16 7.64 11.64 8.12
CA PRO A 16 8.93 12.28 8.34
C PRO A 16 9.79 12.26 7.07
N ARG A 17 10.37 13.41 6.71
CA ARG A 17 11.23 13.53 5.51
C ARG A 17 12.53 12.74 5.64
N ASP A 18 13.03 12.58 6.85
CA ASP A 18 14.22 11.83 7.23
C ASP A 18 13.89 10.46 7.84
N GLY A 19 12.64 10.02 7.70
CA GLY A 19 12.16 8.75 8.25
C GLY A 19 12.62 7.51 7.47
N THR A 20 12.10 6.37 7.88
CA THR A 20 12.30 5.07 7.23
C THR A 20 11.03 4.66 6.50
N ILE A 21 11.15 4.39 5.20
CA ILE A 21 10.06 3.88 4.37
C ILE A 21 10.39 2.49 3.85
N ILE A 22 9.40 1.61 3.86
CA ILE A 22 9.45 0.31 3.21
C ILE A 22 8.44 0.31 2.06
N GLU A 23 8.88 0.00 0.85
CA GLU A 23 7.99 -0.16 -0.32
C GLU A 23 8.02 -1.61 -0.84
N PHE A 24 6.83 -2.17 -1.07
CA PHE A 24 6.67 -3.51 -1.66
C PHE A 24 6.30 -3.43 -3.13
N ALA A 25 6.92 -4.30 -3.92
CA ALA A 25 6.67 -4.45 -5.34
C ALA A 25 6.65 -3.10 -6.09
N PRO A 26 7.75 -2.30 -5.98
CA PRO A 26 7.86 -1.02 -6.70
C PRO A 26 7.78 -1.21 -8.23
N GLY A 27 8.10 -2.41 -8.74
CA GLY A 27 8.07 -2.74 -10.15
C GLY A 27 8.93 -1.83 -11.02
N PHE A 28 8.52 -1.62 -12.26
CA PHE A 28 9.23 -0.78 -13.25
C PHE A 28 8.73 0.67 -13.29
N LYS A 29 7.85 1.08 -12.37
CA LYS A 29 7.23 2.41 -12.38
C LYS A 29 7.29 3.03 -10.99
N SER A 30 8.25 3.94 -10.80
CA SER A 30 8.53 4.65 -9.56
C SER A 30 7.50 5.74 -9.19
N LYS A 31 6.20 5.39 -9.16
CA LYS A 31 5.14 6.36 -8.89
C LYS A 31 5.27 6.97 -7.51
N VAL A 32 5.51 6.13 -6.50
CA VAL A 32 5.71 6.53 -5.10
C VAL A 32 7.05 7.26 -4.93
N GLY A 33 8.13 6.73 -5.50
CA GLY A 33 9.44 7.38 -5.46
C GLY A 33 9.44 8.80 -6.04
N ARG A 34 8.69 9.06 -7.11
CA ARG A 34 8.53 10.43 -7.65
C ARG A 34 7.80 11.35 -6.68
N SER A 35 6.71 10.88 -6.07
CA SER A 35 5.99 11.64 -5.05
C SER A 35 6.86 11.99 -3.84
N LEU A 36 7.76 11.09 -3.46
CA LEU A 36 8.70 11.33 -2.37
C LEU A 36 9.81 12.30 -2.74
N ALA A 37 10.23 12.32 -4.01
CA ALA A 37 11.16 13.32 -4.51
C ALA A 37 10.53 14.72 -4.42
N ASP A 38 9.26 14.84 -4.83
CA ASP A 38 8.48 16.09 -4.70
C ASP A 38 8.26 16.48 -3.21
N TYR A 39 8.28 15.50 -2.30
CA TYR A 39 8.16 15.70 -0.85
C TYR A 39 9.51 16.01 -0.16
N ASP A 40 10.61 16.13 -0.91
CA ASP A 40 11.97 16.30 -0.38
C ASP A 40 12.38 15.21 0.62
N PHE A 41 12.00 13.95 0.35
CA PHE A 41 12.42 12.83 1.21
C PHE A 41 13.95 12.63 1.14
N ILE A 42 14.58 12.49 2.31
CA ILE A 42 16.03 12.34 2.52
C ILE A 42 16.39 11.17 3.45
N GLY A 43 15.40 10.38 3.88
CA GLY A 43 15.59 9.29 4.83
C GLY A 43 16.03 7.96 4.21
N ASP A 44 15.74 6.88 4.91
CA ASP A 44 16.04 5.50 4.49
C ASP A 44 14.88 4.90 3.70
N TYR A 45 15.16 4.29 2.55
CA TYR A 45 14.16 3.71 1.65
C TYR A 45 14.45 2.25 1.32
N HIS A 46 13.61 1.32 1.80
CA HIS A 46 13.77 -0.12 1.59
C HIS A 46 12.82 -0.62 0.50
N LEU A 47 13.37 -0.99 -0.65
CA LEU A 47 12.66 -1.62 -1.76
C LEU A 47 12.65 -3.14 -1.63
N ILE A 48 11.47 -3.76 -1.59
CA ILE A 48 11.32 -5.22 -1.57
C ILE A 48 10.69 -5.66 -2.89
N GLU A 49 11.47 -6.41 -3.66
CA GLU A 49 11.08 -6.86 -5.00
C GLU A 49 11.77 -8.20 -5.31
N PRO A 50 11.02 -9.32 -5.39
CA PRO A 50 11.60 -10.62 -5.68
C PRO A 50 12.15 -10.75 -7.11
N ASN A 51 11.62 -9.99 -8.07
CA ASN A 51 12.08 -10.00 -9.45
C ASN A 51 13.41 -9.23 -9.58
N PRO A 52 14.51 -9.88 -10.01
CA PRO A 52 15.82 -9.23 -10.04
C PRO A 52 15.89 -8.02 -10.99
N LYS A 53 15.23 -8.10 -12.16
CA LYS A 53 15.23 -7.01 -13.15
C LYS A 53 14.44 -5.80 -12.66
N ALA A 54 13.27 -6.04 -12.05
CA ALA A 54 12.46 -4.98 -11.47
C ALA A 54 13.17 -4.31 -10.29
N LEU A 55 13.85 -5.09 -9.44
CA LEU A 55 14.61 -4.55 -8.32
C LEU A 55 15.80 -3.70 -8.80
N GLU A 56 16.57 -4.19 -9.77
CA GLU A 56 17.69 -3.44 -10.34
C GLU A 56 17.23 -2.13 -10.97
N HIS A 57 16.15 -2.18 -11.77
CA HIS A 57 15.57 -1.00 -12.39
C HIS A 57 15.08 0.02 -11.35
N SER A 58 14.29 -0.42 -10.36
CA SER A 58 13.77 0.45 -9.32
C SER A 58 14.90 1.03 -8.47
N LEU A 59 15.92 0.26 -8.10
CA LEU A 59 17.09 0.79 -7.39
C LEU A 59 17.81 1.90 -8.16
N ALA A 60 18.06 1.70 -9.45
CA ALA A 60 18.72 2.69 -10.29
C ALA A 60 17.89 3.98 -10.39
N GLU A 61 16.58 3.85 -10.66
CA GLU A 61 15.68 4.99 -10.79
C GLU A 61 15.47 5.72 -9.45
N TYR A 62 15.32 4.99 -8.34
CA TYR A 62 15.12 5.60 -7.01
C TYR A 62 16.37 6.34 -6.55
N LYS A 63 17.58 5.78 -6.75
CA LYS A 63 18.83 6.50 -6.46
C LYS A 63 18.99 7.78 -7.29
N ARG A 64 18.45 7.78 -8.52
CA ARG A 64 18.48 8.94 -9.41
C ARG A 64 17.51 10.04 -8.96
N ILE A 65 16.28 9.68 -8.58
CA ILE A 65 15.24 10.66 -8.23
C ILE A 65 15.25 11.07 -6.75
N LEU A 66 15.83 10.26 -5.86
CA LEU A 66 16.01 10.54 -4.44
C LEU A 66 17.51 10.60 -4.08
N PRO A 67 18.29 11.55 -4.64
CA PRO A 67 19.76 11.55 -4.50
C PRO A 67 20.25 11.79 -3.06
N ARG A 68 19.38 12.29 -2.18
CA ARG A 68 19.69 12.55 -0.76
C ARG A 68 19.23 11.44 0.18
N ALA A 69 18.41 10.51 -0.30
CA ALA A 69 17.93 9.37 0.48
C ALA A 69 18.91 8.19 0.36
N THR A 70 18.92 7.32 1.38
CA THR A 70 19.65 6.06 1.29
C THR A 70 18.70 4.96 0.81
N VAL A 71 18.95 4.41 -0.38
CA VAL A 71 18.06 3.41 -0.99
C VAL A 71 18.66 2.01 -0.91
N TYR A 72 17.95 1.11 -0.25
CA TYR A 72 18.29 -0.31 -0.06
C TYR A 72 17.38 -1.21 -0.89
N GLY A 73 17.94 -2.28 -1.44
CA GLY A 73 17.19 -3.25 -2.24
C GLY A 73 17.22 -4.65 -1.64
N HIS A 74 16.05 -5.29 -1.60
CA HIS A 74 15.84 -6.60 -0.99
C HIS A 74 15.18 -7.54 -1.99
N ARG A 75 15.97 -8.45 -2.57
CA ARG A 75 15.47 -9.47 -3.51
C ARG A 75 14.79 -10.62 -2.78
N LYS A 76 13.61 -10.37 -2.22
CA LYS A 76 12.86 -11.31 -1.38
C LYS A 76 11.36 -11.15 -1.55
N CYS A 77 10.63 -12.23 -1.36
CA CYS A 77 9.20 -12.19 -1.11
C CYS A 77 8.93 -11.76 0.35
N LEU A 78 7.73 -11.25 0.62
CA LEU A 78 7.37 -10.77 1.97
C LEU A 78 7.53 -11.81 3.08
N HIS A 79 7.20 -13.06 2.81
CA HIS A 79 7.32 -14.15 3.79
C HIS A 79 8.77 -14.57 4.06
N GLU A 80 9.73 -14.19 3.20
CA GLU A 80 11.15 -14.51 3.34
C GLU A 80 11.92 -13.45 4.14
N LEU A 81 11.32 -12.28 4.36
CA LEU A 81 11.96 -11.15 5.05
C LEU A 81 12.12 -11.42 6.55
N ARG A 82 13.30 -11.08 7.05
CA ARG A 82 13.67 -11.12 8.46
C ARG A 82 13.75 -9.69 9.00
N ILE A 83 12.73 -9.29 9.73
CA ILE A 83 12.65 -7.97 10.38
C ILE A 83 13.76 -7.84 11.44
N GLY A 84 14.45 -6.70 11.46
CA GLY A 84 15.64 -6.42 12.27
C GLY A 84 16.95 -6.96 11.69
N LYS A 85 16.91 -7.70 10.56
CA LYS A 85 18.11 -8.14 9.83
C LYS A 85 18.14 -7.60 8.40
N ASP A 86 17.09 -7.87 7.64
CA ASP A 86 16.98 -7.41 6.25
C ASP A 86 16.44 -5.98 6.19
N ILE A 87 15.45 -5.68 7.04
CA ILE A 87 14.79 -4.38 7.15
C ILE A 87 14.74 -3.96 8.63
N PRO A 88 14.63 -2.67 8.93
CA PRO A 88 14.56 -2.19 10.31
C PRO A 88 13.31 -2.72 11.03
N ARG A 89 13.38 -2.77 12.37
CA ARG A 89 12.25 -3.18 13.23
C ARG A 89 11.13 -2.14 13.28
N TYR A 90 11.47 -0.89 13.01
CA TYR A 90 10.55 0.24 13.01
C TYR A 90 10.64 0.90 11.64
N ALA A 91 9.49 1.28 11.10
CA ALA A 91 9.38 2.07 9.88
C ALA A 91 8.28 3.11 10.05
N ASP A 92 8.50 4.30 9.54
CA ASP A 92 7.52 5.38 9.57
C ASP A 92 6.40 5.10 8.57
N ALA A 93 6.72 4.50 7.42
CA ALA A 93 5.70 4.04 6.50
C ALA A 93 6.01 2.73 5.79
N LEU A 94 4.94 2.04 5.45
CA LEU A 94 4.91 0.91 4.53
C LEU A 94 3.97 1.24 3.37
N LEU A 95 4.50 1.19 2.15
CA LEU A 95 3.82 1.62 0.94
C LEU A 95 3.75 0.47 -0.08
N ALA A 96 2.64 0.35 -0.80
CA ALA A 96 2.55 -0.51 -1.97
C ALA A 96 1.62 0.10 -3.01
N ASN A 97 2.11 0.29 -4.24
CA ASN A 97 1.29 0.76 -5.35
C ASN A 97 0.86 -0.39 -6.25
N HIS A 98 -0.44 -0.72 -6.22
CA HIS A 98 -1.06 -1.67 -7.16
C HIS A 98 -0.35 -3.05 -7.16
N ALA A 99 -0.03 -3.55 -5.97
CA ALA A 99 0.71 -4.79 -5.79
C ALA A 99 -0.18 -6.00 -5.44
N LEU A 100 -1.43 -5.77 -5.03
CA LEU A 100 -2.24 -6.81 -4.39
C LEU A 100 -2.62 -7.95 -5.33
N ASP A 101 -3.02 -7.62 -6.56
CA ASP A 101 -3.33 -8.60 -7.61
C ASP A 101 -2.08 -9.35 -8.08
N ASP A 102 -0.96 -8.66 -8.25
CA ASP A 102 0.33 -9.25 -8.60
C ASP A 102 0.81 -10.26 -7.53
N MET A 103 0.60 -9.95 -6.25
CA MET A 103 0.88 -10.87 -5.15
C MET A 103 -0.01 -12.12 -5.18
N VAL A 104 -1.29 -11.98 -5.53
CA VAL A 104 -2.19 -13.14 -5.70
C VAL A 104 -1.73 -14.02 -6.86
N LEU A 105 -1.39 -13.42 -8.00
CA LEU A 105 -0.86 -14.15 -9.16
C LEU A 105 0.38 -14.97 -8.76
N ALA A 106 1.29 -14.35 -8.00
CA ALA A 106 2.52 -14.99 -7.54
C ALA A 106 2.30 -16.15 -6.56
N MET A 107 1.17 -16.22 -5.85
CA MET A 107 0.83 -17.37 -4.99
C MET A 107 0.42 -18.61 -5.79
N GLY A 108 -0.08 -18.41 -7.00
CA GLY A 108 -0.67 -19.45 -7.83
C GLY A 108 0.17 -19.88 -9.03
N THR A 109 1.26 -19.18 -9.28
CA THR A 109 2.06 -19.34 -10.50
C THR A 109 3.51 -19.65 -10.10
N PRO A 110 4.19 -20.59 -10.77
CA PRO A 110 5.61 -20.84 -10.54
C PRO A 110 6.44 -19.56 -10.64
N ARG A 111 7.46 -19.43 -9.79
CA ARG A 111 8.25 -18.20 -9.66
C ARG A 111 8.87 -17.78 -11.00
N GLU A 112 9.36 -18.74 -11.76
CA GLU A 112 10.01 -18.52 -13.05
C GLU A 112 9.03 -17.91 -14.07
N GLU A 113 7.78 -18.39 -14.09
CA GLU A 113 6.73 -17.87 -14.96
C GLU A 113 6.29 -16.46 -14.55
N VAL A 114 6.25 -16.18 -13.25
CA VAL A 114 5.97 -14.85 -12.69
C VAL A 114 7.08 -13.86 -13.06
N GLU A 115 8.34 -14.28 -12.89
CA GLU A 115 9.51 -13.46 -13.23
C GLU A 115 9.56 -13.16 -14.73
N GLU A 116 9.32 -14.18 -15.58
CA GLU A 116 9.22 -14.00 -17.02
C GLU A 116 8.10 -13.03 -17.38
N PHE A 117 6.89 -13.26 -16.85
CA PHE A 117 5.73 -12.41 -17.06
C PHE A 117 6.10 -10.96 -16.77
N PHE A 118 6.52 -10.64 -15.55
CA PHE A 118 6.82 -9.27 -15.13
C PHE A 118 8.01 -8.64 -15.85
N SER A 119 8.87 -9.42 -16.49
CA SER A 119 9.96 -8.89 -17.33
C SER A 119 9.52 -8.42 -18.72
N LYS A 120 8.28 -8.73 -19.15
CA LYS A 120 7.77 -8.33 -20.47
C LYS A 120 7.33 -6.86 -20.47
N ASP A 121 7.72 -6.15 -21.54
CA ASP A 121 7.26 -4.79 -21.80
C ASP A 121 5.75 -4.71 -22.04
N SER A 122 5.18 -3.51 -21.93
CA SER A 122 3.76 -3.29 -22.23
C SER A 122 3.47 -3.57 -23.71
N GLY A 123 2.38 -4.27 -24.01
CA GLY A 123 2.01 -4.57 -25.39
C GLY A 123 0.98 -5.71 -25.51
N SER A 124 0.73 -6.14 -26.74
CA SER A 124 -0.20 -7.24 -27.04
C SER A 124 0.25 -8.55 -26.40
N GLU A 125 1.55 -8.86 -26.40
CA GLU A 125 2.11 -10.06 -25.76
C GLU A 125 1.83 -10.10 -24.26
N ARG A 126 2.08 -8.99 -23.56
CA ARG A 126 1.77 -8.84 -22.14
C ARG A 126 0.27 -9.06 -21.87
N VAL A 127 -0.61 -8.50 -22.71
CA VAL A 127 -2.07 -8.67 -22.61
C VAL A 127 -2.47 -10.14 -22.80
N MET A 128 -1.91 -10.83 -23.80
CA MET A 128 -2.18 -12.26 -24.01
C MET A 128 -1.73 -13.09 -22.81
N ARG A 129 -0.50 -12.86 -22.34
CA ARG A 129 0.04 -13.58 -21.19
C ARG A 129 -0.76 -13.32 -19.90
N THR A 130 -1.25 -12.08 -19.70
CA THR A 130 -2.19 -11.80 -18.61
C THR A 130 -3.45 -12.66 -18.74
N ARG A 131 -4.05 -12.78 -19.93
CA ARG A 131 -5.25 -13.62 -20.13
C ARG A 131 -4.98 -15.09 -19.84
N GLU A 132 -3.85 -15.61 -20.30
CA GLU A 132 -3.46 -17.01 -20.07
C GLU A 132 -3.30 -17.30 -18.57
N LEU A 133 -2.47 -16.53 -17.87
CA LEU A 133 -2.16 -16.76 -16.46
C LEU A 133 -3.41 -16.65 -15.59
N TRP A 134 -4.19 -15.58 -15.77
CA TRP A 134 -5.41 -15.38 -14.99
C TRP A 134 -6.57 -16.28 -15.41
N GLY A 135 -6.63 -16.67 -16.69
CA GLY A 135 -7.64 -17.59 -17.21
C GLY A 135 -7.40 -19.05 -16.83
N ALA A 136 -6.17 -19.43 -16.48
CA ALA A 136 -5.83 -20.75 -15.99
C ALA A 136 -6.27 -20.99 -14.53
N MET A 137 -6.57 -19.93 -13.77
CA MET A 137 -6.97 -20.04 -12.37
C MET A 137 -8.49 -20.18 -12.25
N VAL A 138 -8.96 -21.26 -11.63
CA VAL A 138 -10.38 -21.41 -11.29
C VAL A 138 -10.72 -20.56 -10.06
N GLN A 139 -12.01 -20.28 -9.86
CA GLN A 139 -12.48 -19.44 -8.74
C GLN A 139 -11.97 -19.90 -7.37
N ALA A 140 -11.98 -21.21 -7.11
CA ALA A 140 -11.47 -21.78 -5.86
C ALA A 140 -9.96 -21.55 -5.64
N ASP A 141 -9.18 -21.50 -6.72
CA ASP A 141 -7.76 -21.18 -6.66
C ASP A 141 -7.55 -19.70 -6.32
N LEU A 142 -8.31 -18.81 -6.97
CA LEU A 142 -8.28 -17.36 -6.71
C LEU A 142 -8.58 -17.05 -5.24
N GLU A 143 -9.62 -17.64 -4.66
CA GLU A 143 -9.98 -17.47 -3.25
C GLU A 143 -8.88 -17.98 -2.32
N ARG A 144 -8.32 -19.16 -2.62
CA ARG A 144 -7.21 -19.74 -1.85
C ARG A 144 -5.97 -18.84 -1.88
N TYR A 145 -5.60 -18.33 -3.06
CA TYR A 145 -4.44 -17.47 -3.24
C TYR A 145 -4.62 -16.08 -2.65
N ALA A 146 -5.82 -15.50 -2.75
CA ALA A 146 -6.18 -14.28 -2.05
C ALA A 146 -6.08 -14.45 -0.53
N SER A 147 -6.63 -15.53 0.03
CA SER A 147 -6.52 -15.82 1.47
C SER A 147 -5.07 -15.95 1.94
N LYS A 148 -4.20 -16.63 1.17
CA LYS A 148 -2.77 -16.71 1.46
C LYS A 148 -2.09 -15.34 1.42
N THR A 149 -2.42 -14.53 0.42
CA THR A 149 -1.90 -13.16 0.24
C THR A 149 -2.27 -12.28 1.43
N ILE A 150 -3.54 -12.26 1.82
CA ILE A 150 -4.04 -11.52 2.99
C ILE A 150 -3.30 -11.96 4.26
N LYS A 151 -3.17 -13.27 4.51
CA LYS A 151 -2.43 -13.81 5.67
C LYS A 151 -0.97 -13.37 5.70
N GLN A 152 -0.28 -13.35 4.55
CA GLN A 152 1.11 -12.90 4.49
C GLN A 152 1.23 -11.41 4.79
N ILE A 153 0.36 -10.57 4.22
CA ILE A 153 0.35 -9.13 4.47
C ILE A 153 0.08 -8.86 5.95
N VAL A 154 -0.99 -9.43 6.52
CA VAL A 154 -1.34 -9.26 7.94
C VAL A 154 -0.19 -9.71 8.85
N SER A 155 0.36 -10.91 8.61
CA SER A 155 1.48 -11.42 9.39
C SER A 155 2.73 -10.53 9.29
N PHE A 156 3.00 -9.96 8.12
CA PHE A 156 4.08 -8.98 7.96
C PHE A 156 3.79 -7.73 8.80
N LEU A 157 2.63 -7.10 8.62
CA LEU A 157 2.24 -5.87 9.31
C LEU A 157 2.25 -6.03 10.83
N THR A 158 1.79 -7.15 11.36
CA THR A 158 1.84 -7.45 12.80
C THR A 158 3.28 -7.49 13.33
N ARG A 159 4.22 -8.02 12.55
CA ARG A 159 5.62 -8.16 12.98
C ARG A 159 6.43 -6.88 12.77
N SER A 160 6.17 -6.12 11.71
CA SER A 160 6.92 -4.91 11.35
C SER A 160 6.34 -3.64 11.96
N CYS A 161 5.06 -3.65 12.33
CA CYS A 161 4.35 -2.57 13.01
C CYS A 161 4.69 -1.14 12.49
N PRO A 162 4.53 -0.87 11.18
CA PRO A 162 4.83 0.45 10.63
C PRO A 162 3.84 1.49 11.19
N GLN A 163 4.29 2.74 11.32
CA GLN A 163 3.42 3.81 11.84
C GLN A 163 2.29 4.18 10.87
N LEU A 164 2.58 4.13 9.57
CA LEU A 164 1.64 4.34 8.49
C LEU A 164 1.71 3.15 7.51
N THR A 165 0.57 2.64 7.09
CA THR A 165 0.47 1.67 5.99
C THR A 165 -0.46 2.24 4.92
N ILE A 166 0.03 2.31 3.68
CA ILE A 166 -0.77 2.68 2.51
C ILE A 166 -0.58 1.61 1.43
N LEU A 167 -1.61 0.80 1.21
CA LEU A 167 -1.67 -0.15 0.11
C LEU A 167 -2.73 0.35 -0.86
N SER A 168 -2.38 0.59 -2.11
CA SER A 168 -3.33 1.05 -3.12
C SER A 168 -3.65 -0.04 -4.12
N HIS A 169 -4.92 -0.13 -4.48
CA HIS A 169 -5.40 -0.84 -5.65
C HIS A 169 -6.36 0.08 -6.41
N TYR A 170 -6.32 0.02 -7.73
CA TYR A 170 -7.20 0.78 -8.60
C TYR A 170 -7.28 0.11 -9.97
N GLU A 171 -8.33 0.38 -10.73
CA GLU A 171 -8.49 -0.25 -12.03
C GLU A 171 -7.33 0.08 -13.00
N GLY A 172 -6.68 -0.97 -13.50
CA GLY A 172 -5.65 -0.83 -14.52
C GLY A 172 -6.23 -0.44 -15.88
N LYS A 173 -5.86 0.74 -16.41
CA LYS A 173 -6.34 1.24 -17.72
C LYS A 173 -6.16 0.23 -18.86
N THR A 174 -5.03 -0.48 -18.89
CA THR A 174 -4.74 -1.51 -19.90
C THR A 174 -5.67 -2.72 -19.77
N LEU A 175 -5.98 -3.14 -18.54
CA LEU A 175 -6.88 -4.27 -18.26
C LEU A 175 -8.32 -3.92 -18.67
N THR A 176 -8.79 -2.74 -18.29
CA THR A 176 -10.12 -2.22 -18.67
C THR A 176 -10.26 -2.12 -20.19
N LYS A 177 -9.27 -1.54 -20.89
CA LYS A 177 -9.28 -1.43 -22.36
C LYS A 177 -9.36 -2.80 -23.06
N ASN A 178 -8.81 -3.85 -22.44
CA ASN A 178 -8.77 -5.20 -23.01
C ASN A 178 -9.80 -6.15 -22.40
N SER A 179 -10.74 -5.62 -21.59
CA SER A 179 -11.81 -6.38 -20.92
C SER A 179 -11.32 -7.56 -20.06
N ILE A 180 -10.13 -7.42 -19.46
CA ILE A 180 -9.58 -8.41 -18.53
C ILE A 180 -9.97 -7.99 -17.11
N LYS A 181 -10.92 -8.71 -16.49
CA LYS A 181 -11.52 -8.29 -15.22
C LYS A 181 -10.87 -8.89 -13.97
N ALA A 182 -10.41 -10.13 -14.04
CA ALA A 182 -9.97 -10.91 -12.88
C ALA A 182 -8.91 -10.20 -12.00
N PRO A 183 -7.85 -9.56 -12.54
CA PRO A 183 -6.84 -8.90 -11.69
C PRO A 183 -7.43 -7.72 -10.91
N ASN A 184 -8.23 -6.87 -11.57
CA ASN A 184 -8.89 -5.75 -10.90
C ASN A 184 -9.83 -6.25 -9.79
N GLN A 185 -10.66 -7.25 -10.09
CA GLN A 185 -11.63 -7.80 -9.13
C GLN A 185 -10.94 -8.42 -7.90
N ILE A 186 -9.89 -9.21 -8.10
CA ILE A 186 -9.22 -9.87 -6.97
C ILE A 186 -8.40 -8.89 -6.14
N GLY A 187 -7.75 -7.90 -6.77
CA GLY A 187 -7.02 -6.87 -6.05
C GLY A 187 -7.96 -6.01 -5.20
N SER A 188 -9.15 -5.66 -5.72
CA SER A 188 -10.19 -4.96 -4.95
C SER A 188 -10.69 -5.82 -3.79
N TYR A 189 -10.94 -7.11 -4.01
CA TYR A 189 -11.32 -8.03 -2.94
C TYR A 189 -10.27 -8.08 -1.83
N VAL A 190 -8.99 -8.28 -2.17
CA VAL A 190 -7.89 -8.30 -1.18
C VAL A 190 -7.80 -6.98 -0.43
N ALA A 191 -7.92 -5.84 -1.12
CA ALA A 191 -7.92 -4.53 -0.48
C ALA A 191 -9.05 -4.42 0.54
N GLN A 192 -10.29 -4.73 0.16
CA GLN A 192 -11.48 -4.61 1.02
C GLN A 192 -11.42 -5.53 2.24
N GLU A 193 -10.93 -6.77 2.08
CA GLU A 193 -10.71 -7.68 3.19
C GLU A 193 -9.65 -7.13 4.17
N LEU A 194 -8.53 -6.61 3.65
CA LEU A 194 -7.51 -5.97 4.48
C LEU A 194 -8.06 -4.74 5.22
N GLN A 195 -8.87 -3.91 4.56
CA GLN A 195 -9.54 -2.78 5.19
C GLN A 195 -10.44 -3.22 6.37
N GLY A 196 -11.16 -4.34 6.20
CA GLY A 196 -11.99 -4.93 7.25
C GLY A 196 -11.18 -5.44 8.43
N ILE A 197 -10.16 -6.26 8.17
CA ILE A 197 -9.30 -6.87 9.19
C ILE A 197 -8.50 -5.81 9.97
N LEU A 198 -7.97 -4.80 9.27
CA LEU A 198 -7.11 -3.78 9.87
C LEU A 198 -7.89 -2.58 10.41
N HIS A 199 -9.21 -2.52 10.18
CA HIS A 199 -10.04 -1.34 10.42
C HIS A 199 -9.38 -0.08 9.83
N ALA A 200 -9.03 -0.17 8.54
CA ALA A 200 -8.18 0.77 7.83
C ALA A 200 -8.88 1.17 6.54
N ARG A 201 -9.40 2.40 6.44
CA ARG A 201 -10.12 2.90 5.26
C ARG A 201 -9.73 4.36 5.01
N PRO A 202 -9.79 4.83 3.76
CA PRO A 202 -9.60 6.26 3.50
C PRO A 202 -10.79 7.02 4.08
N GLU A 203 -10.51 8.05 4.87
CA GLU A 203 -11.52 8.87 5.55
C GLU A 203 -11.32 10.37 5.25
N GLY A 204 -12.36 11.17 5.50
CA GLY A 204 -12.32 12.62 5.38
C GLY A 204 -11.64 13.13 4.11
N LEU A 205 -10.52 13.83 4.30
CA LEU A 205 -9.75 14.44 3.21
C LEU A 205 -9.21 13.41 2.20
N GLN A 206 -8.74 12.24 2.66
CA GLN A 206 -8.18 11.21 1.79
C GLN A 206 -9.24 10.64 0.85
N ARG A 207 -10.43 10.35 1.39
CA ARG A 207 -11.59 9.91 0.60
C ARG A 207 -11.94 10.95 -0.47
N SER A 208 -12.04 12.21 -0.08
CA SER A 208 -12.37 13.31 -0.99
C SER A 208 -11.32 13.48 -2.10
N MET A 209 -10.03 13.26 -1.80
CA MET A 209 -8.95 13.27 -2.80
C MET A 209 -9.08 12.13 -3.81
N LEU A 210 -9.35 10.91 -3.33
CA LEU A 210 -9.52 9.72 -4.18
C LEU A 210 -10.70 9.87 -5.14
N GLU A 211 -11.85 10.30 -4.62
CA GLU A 211 -13.07 10.52 -5.40
C GLU A 211 -12.85 11.58 -6.49
N ARG A 212 -12.24 12.73 -6.16
CA ARG A 212 -11.90 13.78 -7.14
C ARG A 212 -10.94 13.30 -8.22
N ALA A 213 -10.01 12.43 -7.86
CA ALA A 213 -9.04 11.86 -8.79
C ALA A 213 -9.62 10.72 -9.64
N GLY A 214 -10.88 10.33 -9.41
CA GLY A 214 -11.56 9.25 -10.13
C GLY A 214 -11.05 7.85 -9.76
N TYR A 215 -10.47 7.70 -8.58
CA TYR A 215 -10.04 6.39 -8.06
C TYR A 215 -11.10 5.80 -7.13
N GLY A 216 -11.23 4.47 -7.18
CA GLY A 216 -12.04 3.73 -6.24
C GLY A 216 -11.48 3.79 -4.82
N MET A 217 -12.29 3.33 -3.86
CA MET A 217 -11.95 3.32 -2.44
C MET A 217 -11.11 2.10 -2.01
N ASP A 218 -10.55 1.36 -2.95
CA ASP A 218 -9.74 0.15 -2.71
C ASP A 218 -8.30 0.50 -2.26
N TRP A 219 -8.20 1.44 -1.32
CA TRP A 219 -6.97 1.88 -0.68
C TRP A 219 -6.99 1.49 0.79
N VAL A 220 -6.03 0.71 1.24
CA VAL A 220 -5.84 0.38 2.66
C VAL A 220 -4.97 1.48 3.25
N ILE A 221 -5.57 2.40 4.02
CA ILE A 221 -4.84 3.44 4.74
C ILE A 221 -5.02 3.21 6.23
N LEU A 222 -3.93 2.84 6.91
CA LEU A 222 -3.86 2.64 8.35
C LEU A 222 -2.80 3.56 8.94
N ASP A 223 -3.22 4.53 9.74
CA ASP A 223 -2.33 5.39 10.51
C ASP A 223 -2.49 5.14 12.00
N ILE A 224 -1.52 4.45 12.61
CA ILE A 224 -1.58 4.11 14.04
C ILE A 224 -1.19 5.30 14.93
N ARG A 225 -0.59 6.35 14.38
CA ARG A 225 -0.25 7.58 15.12
C ARG A 225 -1.51 8.33 15.51
N ILE A 226 -2.47 8.40 14.59
CA ILE A 226 -3.77 9.06 14.81
C ILE A 226 -4.66 8.25 15.77
N LYS A 227 -4.63 6.91 15.69
CA LYS A 227 -5.39 6.07 16.63
C LYS A 227 -4.88 6.22 18.07
N ARG A 228 -3.56 6.37 18.26
CA ARG A 228 -2.97 6.61 19.58
C ARG A 228 -3.35 7.97 20.15
N THR A 229 -3.31 9.03 19.35
CA THR A 229 -3.74 10.35 19.82
C THR A 229 -5.21 10.37 20.19
N TRP A 230 -6.11 9.70 19.45
CA TRP A 230 -7.52 9.62 19.88
C TRP A 230 -7.69 8.87 21.22
N GLU A 231 -7.03 7.72 21.41
CA GLU A 231 -7.09 7.01 22.69
C GLU A 231 -6.44 7.77 23.84
N GLU A 232 -5.34 8.48 23.57
CA GLU A 232 -4.64 9.33 24.53
C GLU A 232 -5.45 10.59 24.85
N ASP A 233 -6.09 11.24 23.86
CA ASP A 233 -6.96 12.39 24.01
C ASP A 233 -8.24 12.02 24.77
N VAL A 234 -8.84 10.86 24.50
CA VAL A 234 -9.96 10.31 25.28
C VAL A 234 -9.52 9.98 26.71
N ARG A 235 -8.30 9.45 26.91
CA ARG A 235 -7.75 9.20 28.26
C ARG A 235 -7.41 10.51 28.98
N LEU A 236 -6.91 11.52 28.30
CA LEU A 236 -6.61 12.84 28.84
C LEU A 236 -7.90 13.56 29.22
N ALA A 237 -8.91 13.55 28.34
CA ALA A 237 -10.24 14.09 28.59
C ALA A 237 -10.95 13.39 29.77
N ARG A 238 -10.66 12.10 30.01
CA ARG A 238 -11.14 11.37 31.21
C ARG A 238 -10.35 11.67 32.48
N ARG A 239 -9.08 12.06 32.38
CA ARG A 239 -8.24 12.48 33.51
C ARG A 239 -8.51 13.93 33.92
N VAL A 240 -8.86 14.78 32.96
CA VAL A 240 -9.35 16.14 33.19
C VAL A 240 -10.87 16.07 33.41
N GLY A 241 -11.28 15.41 34.50
CA GLY A 241 -12.67 15.45 34.94
C GLY A 241 -13.12 16.90 35.21
N PRO A 242 -14.41 17.23 35.01
CA PRO A 242 -14.90 18.60 35.09
C PRO A 242 -14.70 19.16 36.50
N LYS A 243 -13.83 20.16 36.64
CA LYS A 243 -14.00 21.15 37.71
C LYS A 243 -15.18 22.03 37.28
N ASN A 244 -16.33 21.72 37.86
CA ASN A 244 -17.62 22.39 37.75
C ASN A 244 -18.47 21.96 36.56
N GLY A 245 -19.49 21.16 36.89
CA GLY A 245 -20.55 20.80 35.97
C GLY A 245 -21.39 22.02 35.62
N ARG A 246 -21.36 22.41 34.33
CA ARG A 246 -22.52 22.90 33.57
C ARG A 246 -22.27 23.10 32.07
N ASP A 247 -21.04 22.94 31.57
CA ASP A 247 -20.75 23.20 30.14
C ASP A 247 -20.46 21.96 29.28
N ALA A 248 -20.57 20.74 29.83
CA ALA A 248 -20.24 19.50 29.10
C ALA A 248 -21.38 18.92 28.23
N MET A 249 -22.26 19.77 27.68
CA MET A 249 -23.35 19.31 26.81
C MET A 249 -23.54 20.19 25.57
N ILE A 250 -22.44 20.60 24.93
CA ILE A 250 -22.44 21.06 23.54
C ILE A 250 -21.13 20.55 22.93
N LEU A 251 -21.20 19.51 22.09
CA LEU A 251 -20.22 19.05 21.07
C LEU A 251 -20.30 17.54 20.77
N ALA A 252 -21.36 16.83 21.20
CA ALA A 252 -21.63 15.45 20.79
C ALA A 252 -22.95 15.27 20.00
N SER A 253 -23.47 16.34 19.37
CA SER A 253 -24.76 16.29 18.67
C SER A 253 -24.82 17.14 17.40
N SER A 254 -23.73 17.19 16.63
CA SER A 254 -23.82 17.52 15.20
C SER A 254 -22.99 16.50 14.43
N HIS A 255 -23.60 15.86 13.43
CA HIS A 255 -23.14 14.72 12.63
C HIS A 255 -23.76 13.36 12.99
N PHE A 256 -25.09 13.31 13.15
CA PHE A 256 -25.94 12.25 12.60
C PHE A 256 -27.38 12.78 12.54
N SER A 257 -28.09 12.50 11.44
CA SER A 257 -29.39 13.04 10.96
C SER A 257 -29.22 14.23 10.02
N THR A 258 -29.54 14.16 8.72
CA THR A 258 -30.49 13.31 7.95
C THR A 258 -29.84 12.64 6.75
#